data_AF-A0A496PVT2-F1
#
_entry.id   AF-A0A496PVT2-F1
#
_cell.length_a   1.000
_cell.length_b   1.000
_cell.length_c   1.000
_cell.angle_alpha   90.00
_cell.angle_beta   90.00
_cell.angle_gamma   90.00
#
_symmetry.space_group_name_H-M   'P 1'
#
loop_
_entity.id
_entity.type
_entity.pdbx_description
1 polymer ?
#
loop_
_entity_poly.entity_id
_entity_poly.type
_entity_poly.pdbx_seq_one_letter_code
_entity_poly.pdbx_strand_id
1 'polypeptide(L)'
;MASHKNETTKNAGFDTFQHWRYGDKHWETPVRDGLTDEEFKVVKGYNAIGMTDQALDFIGQHADDTQPFLLMLSLNPPHWQWDDAPEEFLKLYPADISTYRPNVAGERYFTDREVSFYRHYHAHISAVDRQLGRIMDALREQGIHDDTILIYTSDHGSSFGSNGVGSKANPYEESIRVPFLIRWPGRVPAKKISDHNLGTIDLYPTLCGLAGITPPSHCGGQDFSPVMLGRPGPDPTSQLILVNDFQRNYFRTQLQSEPALGFCPFRGVRTKRHTFVVNAYGDWLLYDNLRDPYQMRNLVDDPAHADLKAELRKELDRWLAKAEDPFVPVEWTKLPLPERIAVENRTYALLPHQEQWDELKSAALAPYLANRLSAGYQAQLQAACDRIYDVTFFGRYKALHNELHGRRRSSELPLEEIQEQLHAHEAKSAGLFRTEAVRIISSSRESG
;
A
#
# COMPACT_ATOMS: atom_id res chain seq x y z
N MET A 1 -9.75 -5.98 32.61
CA MET A 1 -8.49 -5.50 31.98
C MET A 1 -8.89 -4.65 30.79
N ALA A 2 -8.33 -3.44 30.69
CA ALA A 2 -8.77 -2.39 29.77
C ALA A 2 -8.77 -2.87 28.31
N SER A 3 -9.86 -2.61 27.59
CA SER A 3 -9.92 -2.80 26.15
C SER A 3 -8.92 -1.86 25.50
N HIS A 4 -7.81 -2.38 24.96
CA HIS A 4 -6.98 -1.62 24.03
C HIS A 4 -7.75 -1.46 22.72
N LYS A 5 -8.70 -0.51 22.72
CA LYS A 5 -9.28 0.07 21.51
C LYS A 5 -8.11 0.54 20.65
N ASN A 6 -8.18 0.32 19.34
CA ASN A 6 -7.19 0.76 18.34
C ASN A 6 -6.50 2.09 18.67
N GLU A 7 -5.37 2.07 19.37
CA GLU A 7 -4.53 3.26 19.59
C GLU A 7 -3.59 3.51 18.39
N THR A 8 -3.99 3.17 17.16
CA THR A 8 -3.15 3.43 15.98
C THR A 8 -2.98 4.92 15.73
N THR A 9 -3.96 5.74 16.10
CA THR A 9 -3.96 7.20 15.91
C THR A 9 -3.14 7.94 16.96
N LYS A 10 -3.25 7.57 18.25
CA LYS A 10 -2.34 8.10 19.30
C LYS A 10 -0.88 7.75 19.01
N ASN A 11 -0.62 6.53 18.57
CA ASN A 11 0.73 6.07 18.22
C ASN A 11 1.25 6.65 16.89
N ALA A 12 0.41 7.31 16.09
CA ALA A 12 0.82 7.99 14.86
C ALA A 12 1.38 9.41 15.10
N GLY A 13 1.36 9.89 16.36
CA GLY A 13 2.00 11.16 16.75
C GLY A 13 1.14 12.41 16.51
N PHE A 14 -0.17 12.27 16.32
CA PHE A 14 -1.08 13.41 16.22
C PHE A 14 -1.60 13.85 17.60
N ASP A 15 -1.51 15.14 17.91
CA ASP A 15 -2.10 15.73 19.12
C ASP A 15 -3.63 15.78 19.08
N THR A 16 -4.20 15.86 17.87
CA THR A 16 -5.64 15.82 17.61
C THR A 16 -5.95 14.90 16.42
N PHE A 17 -7.06 14.16 16.48
CA PHE A 17 -7.48 13.32 15.36
C PHE A 17 -9.01 13.22 15.28
N GLN A 18 -9.60 13.89 14.29
CA GLN A 18 -11.04 13.77 14.00
C GLN A 18 -11.28 12.64 13.01
N HIS A 19 -11.89 11.55 13.47
CA HIS A 19 -12.24 10.41 12.64
C HIS A 19 -13.62 10.62 12.01
N TRP A 20 -13.63 11.05 10.75
CA TRP A 20 -14.79 10.95 9.89
C TRP A 20 -14.94 9.50 9.44
N ARG A 21 -16.00 8.82 9.89
CA ARG A 21 -16.18 7.39 9.66
C ARG A 21 -16.14 7.12 8.16
N TYR A 22 -15.21 6.26 7.78
CA TYR A 22 -15.11 5.79 6.40
C TYR A 22 -16.46 5.22 5.94
N GLY A 23 -16.95 5.77 4.85
CA GLY A 23 -18.19 5.37 4.21
C GLY A 23 -18.23 5.89 2.78
N ASP A 24 -19.01 5.21 1.97
CA ASP A 24 -19.26 5.63 0.60
C ASP A 24 -20.19 6.86 0.56
N LYS A 25 -20.92 7.20 1.64
CA LYS A 25 -21.83 8.35 1.66
C LYS A 25 -21.13 9.67 1.94
N HIS A 26 -21.43 10.70 1.15
CA HIS A 26 -20.88 12.04 1.34
C HIS A 26 -21.72 12.96 2.24
N TRP A 27 -22.90 12.51 2.68
CA TRP A 27 -23.81 13.29 3.51
C TRP A 27 -24.05 12.65 4.85
N GLU A 28 -24.29 13.47 5.86
CA GLU A 28 -24.67 13.02 7.21
C GLU A 28 -23.66 12.00 7.78
N THR A 29 -22.38 12.35 7.70
CA THR A 29 -21.31 11.42 8.05
C THR A 29 -21.10 11.37 9.56
N PRO A 30 -21.01 10.16 10.17
CA PRO A 30 -20.63 10.03 11.57
C PRO A 30 -19.17 10.44 11.81
N VAL A 31 -18.93 11.26 12.83
CA VAL A 31 -17.61 11.76 13.22
C VAL A 31 -17.38 11.51 14.71
N ARG A 32 -16.15 11.24 15.11
CA ARG A 32 -15.74 11.23 16.51
C ARG A 32 -14.31 11.75 16.66
N ASP A 33 -13.97 12.10 17.90
CA ASP A 33 -12.57 12.18 18.29
C ASP A 33 -11.98 10.76 18.34
N GLY A 34 -10.93 10.52 17.55
CA GLY A 34 -10.26 9.23 17.46
C GLY A 34 -9.20 8.98 18.54
N LEU A 35 -8.95 9.96 19.41
CA LEU A 35 -8.06 9.84 20.57
C LEU A 35 -8.83 9.56 21.88
N THR A 36 -10.15 9.71 21.85
CA THR A 36 -11.03 9.45 22.99
C THR A 36 -11.93 8.24 22.75
N ASP A 37 -12.68 7.89 23.79
CA ASP A 37 -13.65 6.79 23.78
C ASP A 37 -15.06 7.23 23.36
N GLU A 38 -15.18 8.43 22.78
CA GLU A 38 -16.46 8.98 22.38
C GLU A 38 -17.14 8.16 21.26
N GLU A 39 -18.46 8.08 21.37
CA GLU A 39 -19.34 7.56 20.32
C GLU A 39 -19.34 8.47 19.09
N PHE A 40 -19.60 7.89 17.91
CA PHE A 40 -19.77 8.67 16.69
C PHE A 40 -21.03 9.55 16.76
N LYS A 41 -20.87 10.82 16.40
CA LYS A 41 -21.94 11.81 16.27
C LYS A 41 -22.09 12.18 14.80
N VAL A 42 -23.32 12.22 14.30
CA VAL A 42 -23.59 12.56 12.90
C VAL A 42 -23.41 14.07 12.70
N VAL A 43 -22.50 14.45 11.80
CA VAL A 43 -22.40 15.82 11.31
C VAL A 43 -23.30 15.96 10.08
N LYS A 44 -24.26 16.88 10.14
CA LYS A 44 -25.23 17.11 9.05
C LYS A 44 -24.60 17.87 7.90
N GLY A 45 -25.09 17.62 6.69
CA GLY A 45 -24.62 18.27 5.47
C GLY A 45 -23.55 17.46 4.74
N TYR A 46 -22.95 18.09 3.74
CA TYR A 46 -21.93 17.50 2.89
C TYR A 46 -20.59 17.41 3.62
N ASN A 47 -19.98 16.24 3.66
CA ASN A 47 -18.87 15.93 4.55
C ASN A 47 -17.63 16.81 4.31
N ALA A 48 -17.31 17.16 3.06
CA ALA A 48 -16.18 18.04 2.78
C ALA A 48 -16.35 19.42 3.43
N ILE A 49 -17.58 19.93 3.55
CA ILE A 49 -17.85 21.20 4.24
C ILE A 49 -17.51 21.05 5.72
N GLY A 50 -18.08 20.04 6.40
CA GLY A 50 -17.84 19.85 7.83
C GLY A 50 -16.39 19.48 8.17
N MET A 51 -15.70 18.71 7.32
CA MET A 51 -14.28 18.43 7.46
C MET A 51 -13.44 19.72 7.33
N THR A 52 -13.85 20.60 6.41
CA THR A 52 -13.21 21.90 6.22
C THR A 52 -13.49 22.83 7.38
N ASP A 53 -14.71 22.86 7.91
CA ASP A 53 -15.06 23.66 9.09
C ASP A 53 -14.17 23.30 10.29
N GLN A 54 -13.95 22.01 10.53
CA GLN A 54 -13.02 21.55 11.58
C GLN A 54 -11.56 21.97 11.31
N ALA A 55 -11.12 21.93 10.06
CA ALA A 55 -9.79 22.42 9.67
C ALA A 55 -9.65 23.93 9.88
N LEU A 56 -10.70 24.71 9.59
CA LEU A 56 -10.74 26.15 9.82
C LEU A 56 -10.70 26.49 11.31
N ASP A 57 -11.47 25.77 12.13
CA ASP A 57 -11.43 25.91 13.59
C ASP A 57 -10.04 25.61 14.14
N PHE A 58 -9.41 24.53 13.66
CA PHE A 58 -8.04 24.17 14.03
C PHE A 58 -7.03 25.26 13.65
N ILE A 59 -7.08 25.76 12.40
CA ILE A 59 -6.23 26.86 11.94
C ILE A 59 -6.42 28.10 12.84
N GLY A 60 -7.67 28.47 13.14
CA GLY A 60 -7.96 29.63 13.98
C GLY A 60 -7.46 29.48 15.42
N GLN A 61 -7.45 28.27 15.98
CA GLN A 61 -6.94 27.98 17.32
C GLN A 61 -5.42 28.02 17.41
N HIS A 62 -4.71 27.69 16.33
CA HIS A 62 -3.26 27.51 16.31
C HIS A 62 -2.50 28.58 15.53
N ALA A 63 -3.18 29.55 14.91
CA ALA A 63 -2.53 30.59 14.09
C ALA A 63 -1.55 31.47 14.88
N ASP A 64 -1.86 31.74 16.15
CA ASP A 64 -1.04 32.58 17.04
C ASP A 64 -0.08 31.75 17.93
N ASP A 65 0.00 30.44 17.73
CA ASP A 65 0.85 29.58 18.53
C ASP A 65 2.34 29.82 18.25
N THR A 66 3.14 29.71 19.30
CA THR A 66 4.61 29.78 19.18
C THR A 66 5.22 28.51 18.59
N GLN A 67 4.52 27.38 18.68
CA GLN A 67 4.95 26.10 18.10
C GLN A 67 4.29 25.93 16.73
N PRO A 68 5.02 25.44 15.71
CA PRO A 68 4.43 25.16 14.42
C PRO A 68 3.45 23.97 14.52
N PHE A 69 2.42 23.97 13.69
CA PHE A 69 1.47 22.85 13.60
C PHE A 69 1.55 22.13 12.25
N LEU A 70 1.11 20.87 12.24
CA LEU A 70 0.83 20.10 11.02
C LEU A 70 -0.66 19.78 10.98
N LEU A 71 -1.31 20.16 9.88
CA LEU A 71 -2.70 19.79 9.59
C LEU A 71 -2.74 18.85 8.39
N MET A 72 -3.23 17.63 8.60
CA MET A 72 -3.52 16.67 7.53
C MET A 72 -5.04 16.57 7.33
N LEU A 73 -5.55 17.25 6.31
CA LEU A 73 -6.96 17.21 5.92
C LEU A 73 -7.18 16.20 4.78
N SER A 74 -7.75 15.04 5.10
CA SER A 74 -8.01 13.97 4.13
C SER A 74 -9.48 13.98 3.68
N LEU A 75 -9.84 14.90 2.77
CA LEU A 75 -11.21 15.01 2.26
C LEU A 75 -11.68 13.69 1.60
N ASN A 76 -12.90 13.27 1.93
CA ASN A 76 -13.48 12.02 1.44
C ASN A 76 -13.95 12.10 -0.04
N PRO A 77 -14.68 13.13 -0.50
CA PRO A 77 -15.00 13.26 -1.92
C PRO A 77 -13.74 13.46 -2.77
N PRO A 78 -13.70 12.96 -4.02
CA PRO A 78 -14.80 12.35 -4.77
C PRO A 78 -14.81 10.81 -4.69
N HIS A 79 -14.63 10.22 -3.50
CA HIS A 79 -14.69 8.77 -3.31
C HIS A 79 -16.07 8.18 -3.74
N TRP A 80 -16.18 6.85 -3.78
CA TRP A 80 -17.33 6.12 -4.32
C TRP A 80 -18.68 6.56 -3.72
N GLN A 81 -19.74 6.49 -4.54
CA GLN A 81 -21.11 7.06 -4.40
C GLN A 81 -21.25 8.48 -4.97
N TRP A 82 -21.14 8.59 -6.28
CA TRP A 82 -21.18 9.87 -6.97
C TRP A 82 -22.59 10.43 -7.20
N ASP A 83 -23.65 9.64 -7.03
CA ASP A 83 -25.03 10.11 -7.25
C ASP A 83 -25.53 11.14 -6.22
N ASP A 84 -24.73 11.49 -5.22
CA ASP A 84 -25.05 12.45 -4.16
C ASP A 84 -24.26 13.77 -4.24
N ALA A 85 -23.67 14.11 -5.40
CA ALA A 85 -23.01 15.40 -5.60
C ALA A 85 -23.93 16.59 -5.25
N PRO A 86 -23.44 17.63 -4.55
CA PRO A 86 -24.27 18.79 -4.24
C PRO A 86 -24.77 19.48 -5.51
N GLU A 87 -26.07 19.79 -5.53
CA GLU A 87 -26.78 20.23 -6.74
C GLU A 87 -26.16 21.49 -7.37
N GLU A 88 -25.66 22.41 -6.55
CA GLU A 88 -25.01 23.64 -7.01
C GLU A 88 -23.77 23.37 -7.88
N PHE A 89 -22.97 22.35 -7.55
CA PHE A 89 -21.79 21.98 -8.33
C PHE A 89 -22.17 21.13 -9.53
N LEU A 90 -23.21 20.30 -9.41
CA LEU A 90 -23.72 19.50 -10.52
C LEU A 90 -24.24 20.38 -11.67
N LYS A 91 -24.78 21.55 -11.36
CA LYS A 91 -25.24 22.56 -12.34
C LYS A 91 -24.11 23.20 -13.14
N LEU A 92 -22.85 23.10 -12.70
CA LEU A 92 -21.69 23.61 -13.44
C LEU A 92 -21.35 22.75 -14.67
N TYR A 93 -21.84 21.52 -14.70
CA TYR A 93 -21.51 20.54 -15.73
C TYR A 93 -22.74 20.21 -16.57
N PRO A 94 -22.62 20.23 -17.92
CA PRO A 94 -23.72 19.86 -18.79
C PRO A 94 -24.10 18.38 -18.57
N ALA A 95 -25.38 18.06 -18.80
CA ALA A 95 -25.90 16.71 -18.59
C ALA A 95 -25.26 15.68 -19.55
N ASP A 96 -24.81 16.14 -20.71
CA ASP A 96 -24.23 15.38 -21.82
C ASP A 96 -22.71 15.56 -21.93
N ILE A 97 -21.99 15.64 -20.80
CA ILE A 97 -20.52 15.74 -20.79
C ILE A 97 -19.90 14.56 -21.58
N SER A 98 -19.59 14.81 -22.86
CA SER A 98 -19.20 13.79 -23.86
C SER A 98 -17.68 13.68 -24.06
N THR A 99 -16.89 14.43 -23.29
CA THR A 99 -15.43 14.40 -23.34
C THR A 99 -14.89 13.23 -22.52
N TYR A 100 -15.05 12.01 -23.02
CA TYR A 100 -14.33 10.85 -22.49
C TYR A 100 -12.88 10.87 -22.98
N ARG A 101 -12.00 10.19 -22.24
CA ARG A 101 -10.65 9.95 -22.71
C ARG A 101 -10.70 9.01 -23.94
N PRO A 102 -9.86 9.19 -24.97
CA PRO A 102 -9.79 8.34 -26.15
C PRO A 102 -9.63 6.83 -25.89
N ASN A 103 -9.12 6.43 -24.73
CA ASN A 103 -8.97 5.03 -24.30
C ASN A 103 -10.20 4.46 -23.56
N VAL A 104 -11.34 5.16 -23.55
CA VAL A 104 -12.61 4.60 -23.08
C VAL A 104 -13.35 3.99 -24.27
N ALA A 105 -13.56 2.67 -24.26
CA ALA A 105 -14.30 2.00 -25.33
C ALA A 105 -15.78 2.40 -25.32
N GLY A 106 -16.31 2.88 -26.45
CA GLY A 106 -17.69 3.37 -26.57
C GLY A 106 -18.76 2.32 -26.23
N GLU A 107 -18.48 1.03 -26.41
CA GLU A 107 -19.42 -0.06 -26.06
C GLU A 107 -19.55 -0.27 -24.54
N ARG A 108 -18.51 0.06 -23.76
CA ARG A 108 -18.54 -0.06 -22.28
C ARG A 108 -19.33 1.05 -21.62
N TYR A 109 -19.57 2.14 -22.35
CA TYR A 109 -20.33 3.31 -21.90
C TYR A 109 -21.69 2.94 -21.30
N PHE A 110 -22.37 1.96 -21.87
CA PHE A 110 -23.71 1.55 -21.45
C PHE A 110 -23.72 0.46 -20.39
N THR A 111 -22.56 -0.10 -20.05
CA THR A 111 -22.42 -1.24 -19.11
C THR A 111 -21.66 -0.89 -17.84
N ASP A 112 -20.80 0.14 -17.88
CA ASP A 112 -19.99 0.56 -16.74
C ASP A 112 -20.67 1.70 -15.97
N ARG A 113 -21.07 1.40 -14.73
CA ARG A 113 -21.76 2.34 -13.84
C ARG A 113 -20.89 3.57 -13.54
N GLU A 114 -19.57 3.45 -13.55
CA GLU A 114 -18.69 4.60 -13.25
C GLU A 114 -18.77 5.70 -14.31
N VAL A 115 -18.83 5.30 -15.59
CA VAL A 115 -18.89 6.25 -16.70
C VAL A 115 -20.18 7.07 -16.66
N SER A 116 -21.29 6.48 -16.20
CA SER A 116 -22.57 7.17 -16.00
C SER A 116 -22.49 8.30 -14.95
N PHE A 117 -21.50 8.26 -14.06
CA PHE A 117 -21.30 9.22 -12.99
C PHE A 117 -20.18 10.22 -13.25
N TYR A 118 -19.59 10.23 -14.44
CA TYR A 118 -18.47 11.12 -14.78
C TYR A 118 -18.78 12.60 -14.48
N ARG A 119 -19.99 13.05 -14.83
CA ARG A 119 -20.49 14.39 -14.50
C ARG A 119 -20.49 14.67 -13.00
N HIS A 120 -20.95 13.70 -12.21
CA HIS A 120 -21.09 13.86 -10.77
C HIS A 120 -19.73 13.81 -10.07
N TYR A 121 -18.80 12.99 -10.56
CA TYR A 121 -17.42 12.96 -10.10
C TYR A 121 -16.76 14.34 -10.20
N HIS A 122 -16.90 15.01 -11.35
CA HIS A 122 -16.39 16.38 -11.53
C HIS A 122 -17.12 17.40 -10.64
N ALA A 123 -18.42 17.21 -10.39
CA ALA A 123 -19.16 18.05 -9.44
C ALA A 123 -18.59 17.94 -8.01
N HIS A 124 -18.24 16.73 -7.55
CA HIS A 124 -17.56 16.55 -6.27
C HIS A 124 -16.17 17.20 -6.25
N ILE A 125 -15.41 17.14 -7.35
CA ILE A 125 -14.12 17.84 -7.46
C ILE A 125 -14.31 19.35 -7.29
N SER A 126 -15.33 19.96 -7.94
CA SER A 126 -15.64 21.38 -7.73
C SER A 126 -16.05 21.71 -6.30
N ALA A 127 -16.75 20.79 -5.62
CA ALA A 127 -17.09 20.96 -4.21
C ALA A 127 -15.84 20.98 -3.32
N VAL A 128 -14.87 20.10 -3.60
CA VAL A 128 -13.56 20.04 -2.93
C VAL A 128 -12.72 21.29 -3.25
N ASP A 129 -12.70 21.74 -4.49
CA ASP A 129 -12.00 22.96 -4.91
C ASP A 129 -12.52 24.20 -4.15
N ARG A 130 -13.86 24.32 -4.00
CA ARG A 130 -14.46 25.36 -3.17
C ARG A 130 -13.96 25.31 -1.72
N GLN A 131 -13.79 24.12 -1.14
CA GLN A 131 -13.28 23.97 0.21
C GLN A 131 -11.80 24.35 0.34
N LEU A 132 -10.97 23.98 -0.65
CA LEU A 132 -9.58 24.42 -0.71
C LEU A 132 -9.49 25.96 -0.74
N GLY A 133 -10.40 26.61 -1.48
CA GLY A 133 -10.54 28.08 -1.47
C GLY A 133 -10.76 28.64 -0.06
N ARG A 134 -11.66 28.05 0.72
CA ARG A 134 -11.94 28.47 2.11
C ARG A 134 -10.73 28.33 3.03
N ILE A 135 -9.98 27.23 2.91
CA ILE A 135 -8.72 27.05 3.66
C ILE A 135 -7.74 28.16 3.29
N MET A 136 -7.58 28.45 2.00
CA MET A 136 -6.69 29.50 1.52
C MET A 136 -7.09 30.91 2.00
N ASP A 137 -8.39 31.19 2.07
CA ASP A 137 -8.93 32.44 2.63
C ASP A 137 -8.62 32.55 4.12
N ALA A 138 -8.87 31.50 4.90
CA ALA A 138 -8.61 31.49 6.34
C ALA A 138 -7.13 31.67 6.68
N LEU A 139 -6.22 31.06 5.91
CA LEU A 139 -4.78 31.31 6.08
C LEU A 139 -4.43 32.79 5.88
N ARG A 140 -5.11 33.51 4.97
CA ARG A 140 -4.91 34.96 4.77
C ARG A 140 -5.51 35.77 5.92
N GLU A 141 -6.73 35.45 6.31
CA GLU A 141 -7.44 36.13 7.40
C GLU A 141 -6.69 36.02 8.73
N GLN A 142 -6.10 34.86 8.99
CA GLN A 142 -5.26 34.61 10.18
C GLN A 142 -3.82 35.12 10.04
N GLY A 143 -3.43 35.71 8.91
CA GLY A 143 -2.10 36.28 8.72
C GLY A 143 -0.95 35.27 8.55
N ILE A 144 -1.21 33.96 8.57
CA ILE A 144 -0.19 32.90 8.46
C ILE A 144 0.02 32.38 7.03
N HIS A 145 -0.65 32.96 6.04
CA HIS A 145 -0.61 32.56 4.62
C HIS A 145 0.80 32.42 4.04
N ASP A 146 1.70 33.33 4.39
CA ASP A 146 3.07 33.35 3.85
C ASP A 146 4.02 32.41 4.62
N ASP A 147 3.66 32.05 5.86
CA ASP A 147 4.39 31.11 6.71
C ASP A 147 3.83 29.68 6.66
N THR A 148 2.91 29.41 5.74
CA THR A 148 2.29 28.09 5.58
C THR A 148 2.80 27.39 4.32
N ILE A 149 3.32 26.17 4.50
CA ILE A 149 3.53 25.20 3.43
C ILE A 149 2.20 24.49 3.18
N LEU A 150 1.61 24.70 2.01
CA LEU A 150 0.39 24.01 1.60
C LEU A 150 0.71 23.01 0.49
N ILE A 151 0.33 21.75 0.70
CA ILE A 151 0.42 20.67 -0.29
C ILE A 151 -0.99 20.17 -0.60
N TYR A 152 -1.31 20.06 -1.89
CA TYR A 152 -2.53 19.39 -2.37
C TYR A 152 -2.13 18.19 -3.23
N THR A 153 -2.64 17.01 -2.88
CA THR A 153 -2.37 15.75 -3.57
C THR A 153 -3.57 14.81 -3.46
N SER A 154 -3.49 13.67 -4.13
CA SER A 154 -4.42 12.55 -3.97
C SER A 154 -3.65 11.27 -3.60
N ASP A 155 -4.34 10.29 -3.03
CA ASP A 155 -3.81 8.97 -2.69
C ASP A 155 -3.73 8.05 -3.93
N HIS A 156 -4.70 8.17 -4.85
CA HIS A 156 -4.72 7.48 -6.14
C HIS A 156 -5.67 8.17 -7.12
N GLY A 157 -5.56 7.84 -8.40
CA GLY A 157 -6.52 8.27 -9.42
C GLY A 157 -7.74 7.34 -9.55
N SER A 158 -8.49 7.53 -10.64
CA SER A 158 -9.59 6.64 -11.04
C SER A 158 -9.63 6.52 -12.55
N SER A 159 -9.81 5.29 -13.03
CA SER A 159 -9.67 4.93 -14.43
C SER A 159 -10.93 5.25 -15.24
N PHE A 160 -12.12 5.24 -14.62
CA PHE A 160 -13.37 5.60 -15.29
C PHE A 160 -13.56 4.91 -16.66
N GLY A 161 -13.25 3.61 -16.74
CA GLY A 161 -13.36 2.81 -17.96
C GLY A 161 -12.19 2.93 -18.94
N SER A 162 -11.19 3.78 -18.65
CA SER A 162 -9.97 3.93 -19.47
C SER A 162 -9.24 2.59 -19.57
N ASN A 163 -8.78 2.23 -20.78
CA ASN A 163 -8.16 0.93 -21.07
C ASN A 163 -9.01 -0.27 -20.65
N GLY A 164 -10.33 -0.08 -20.62
CA GLY A 164 -11.26 -1.10 -20.18
C GLY A 164 -11.13 -1.45 -18.70
N VAL A 165 -10.65 -0.57 -17.84
CA VAL A 165 -10.68 -0.79 -16.39
C VAL A 165 -11.38 0.36 -15.67
N GLY A 166 -12.14 0.02 -14.63
CA GLY A 166 -12.74 0.98 -13.71
C GLY A 166 -11.84 1.24 -12.50
N SER A 167 -12.19 2.24 -11.71
CA SER A 167 -11.62 2.47 -10.38
C SER A 167 -10.08 2.55 -10.38
N LYS A 168 -9.45 2.04 -9.33
CA LYS A 168 -8.03 2.11 -8.98
C LYS A 168 -7.39 0.72 -8.93
N ALA A 169 -6.17 0.63 -8.40
CA ALA A 169 -5.39 -0.60 -8.24
C ALA A 169 -5.01 -1.25 -9.58
N ASN A 170 -4.74 -0.43 -10.58
CA ASN A 170 -4.22 -0.83 -11.88
C ASN A 170 -3.02 0.07 -12.26
N PRO A 171 -2.17 -0.33 -13.21
CA PRO A 171 -0.90 0.36 -13.48
C PRO A 171 -1.01 1.54 -14.45
N TYR A 172 -2.22 1.90 -14.89
CA TYR A 172 -2.41 2.97 -15.86
C TYR A 172 -2.25 4.36 -15.22
N GLU A 173 -1.79 5.34 -16.00
CA GLU A 173 -1.54 6.73 -15.54
C GLU A 173 -2.79 7.31 -14.86
N GLU A 174 -3.99 6.96 -15.32
CA GLU A 174 -5.27 7.36 -14.73
C GLU A 174 -5.45 6.90 -13.27
N SER A 175 -4.80 5.82 -12.86
CA SER A 175 -4.84 5.28 -11.49
C SER A 175 -3.62 5.69 -10.67
N ILE A 176 -2.42 5.75 -11.26
CA ILE A 176 -1.16 5.89 -10.50
C ILE A 176 -0.61 7.32 -10.48
N ARG A 177 -0.98 8.18 -11.44
CA ARG A 177 -0.47 9.55 -11.53
C ARG A 177 -1.46 10.51 -10.88
N VAL A 178 -1.13 10.94 -9.68
CA VAL A 178 -1.92 11.87 -8.88
C VAL A 178 -1.43 13.32 -9.05
N PRO A 179 -2.30 14.33 -8.85
CA PRO A 179 -1.85 15.71 -8.77
C PRO A 179 -0.91 15.90 -7.57
N PHE A 180 0.07 16.78 -7.71
CA PHE A 180 0.88 17.27 -6.59
C PHE A 180 1.13 18.77 -6.80
N LEU A 181 0.57 19.59 -5.92
CA LEU A 181 0.76 21.04 -5.90
C LEU A 181 1.37 21.41 -4.55
N ILE A 182 2.40 22.25 -4.56
CA ILE A 182 3.02 22.78 -3.35
C ILE A 182 3.10 24.31 -3.44
N ARG A 183 2.83 24.98 -2.31
CA ARG A 183 2.88 26.42 -2.20
C ARG A 183 3.54 26.81 -0.87
N TRP A 184 4.55 27.68 -0.95
CA TRP A 184 5.12 28.39 0.18
C TRP A 184 5.67 29.74 -0.30
N PRO A 185 4.96 30.86 -0.08
CA PRO A 185 5.33 32.16 -0.62
C PRO A 185 6.75 32.58 -0.25
N GLY A 186 7.48 33.13 -1.21
CA GLY A 186 8.86 33.57 -1.02
C GLY A 186 9.90 32.44 -0.84
N ARG A 187 9.48 31.17 -0.75
CA ARG A 187 10.38 30.02 -0.54
C ARG A 187 10.31 29.00 -1.67
N VAL A 188 9.12 28.62 -2.10
CA VAL A 188 8.89 27.72 -3.24
C VAL A 188 8.69 28.57 -4.51
N PRO A 189 9.45 28.34 -5.60
CA PRO A 189 9.30 29.10 -6.84
C PRO A 189 7.88 29.00 -7.42
N ALA A 190 7.18 30.13 -7.52
CA ALA A 190 5.83 30.18 -8.04
C ALA A 190 5.77 29.80 -9.53
N LYS A 191 4.66 29.18 -9.96
CA LYS A 191 4.34 28.84 -11.36
C LYS A 191 5.39 27.94 -12.05
N LYS A 192 6.20 27.22 -11.28
CA LYS A 192 7.15 26.26 -11.81
C LYS A 192 6.48 24.89 -11.97
N ILE A 193 6.67 24.28 -13.15
CA ILE A 193 6.29 22.89 -13.40
C ILE A 193 7.57 22.05 -13.29
N SER A 194 7.46 20.92 -12.58
CA SER A 194 8.55 19.96 -12.39
C SER A 194 8.18 18.63 -13.04
N ASP A 195 9.16 17.98 -13.66
CA ASP A 195 9.03 16.64 -14.25
C ASP A 195 9.76 15.55 -13.44
N HIS A 196 10.26 15.89 -12.24
CA HIS A 196 10.93 14.95 -11.36
C HIS A 196 9.99 13.79 -11.01
N ASN A 197 10.50 12.57 -10.97
CA ASN A 197 9.70 11.42 -10.56
C ASN A 197 9.55 11.43 -9.03
N LEU A 198 8.47 12.03 -8.54
CA LEU A 198 8.08 12.04 -7.13
C LEU A 198 7.07 10.91 -6.87
N GLY A 199 7.33 10.07 -5.86
CA GLY A 199 6.39 9.07 -5.36
C GLY A 199 5.72 9.52 -4.05
N THR A 200 4.57 8.91 -3.71
CA THR A 200 3.87 9.21 -2.44
C THR A 200 4.72 8.89 -1.20
N ILE A 201 5.62 7.90 -1.30
CA ILE A 201 6.58 7.55 -0.24
C ILE A 201 7.59 8.66 0.07
N ASP A 202 7.77 9.60 -0.87
CA ASP A 202 8.72 10.72 -0.74
C ASP A 202 8.12 11.90 0.04
N LEU A 203 6.80 11.95 0.26
CA LEU A 203 6.15 13.06 0.96
C LEU A 203 6.64 13.21 2.40
N TYR A 204 6.72 12.10 3.14
CA TYR A 204 7.12 12.13 4.54
C TYR A 204 8.55 12.69 4.74
N PRO A 205 9.61 12.13 4.09
CA PRO A 205 10.95 12.70 4.22
C PRO A 205 11.05 14.13 3.66
N THR A 206 10.27 14.47 2.63
CA THR A 206 10.22 15.84 2.09
C THR A 206 9.62 16.84 3.07
N LEU A 207 8.54 16.47 3.77
CA LEU A 207 7.93 17.29 4.82
C LEU A 207 8.89 17.49 6.00
N CYS A 208 9.59 16.43 6.42
CA CYS A 208 10.65 16.54 7.42
C CYS A 208 11.73 17.54 6.97
N GLY A 209 12.26 17.41 5.75
CA GLY A 209 13.27 18.31 5.21
C GLY A 209 12.81 19.77 5.14
N LEU A 210 11.57 20.01 4.70
CA LEU A 210 10.96 21.34 4.67
C LEU A 210 10.78 21.94 6.07
N ALA A 211 10.52 21.11 7.08
CA ALA A 211 10.42 21.50 8.49
C ALA A 211 11.79 21.58 9.21
N GLY A 212 12.91 21.27 8.53
CA GLY A 212 14.24 21.23 9.14
C GLY A 212 14.45 20.03 10.07
N ILE A 213 13.64 18.98 9.95
CA ILE A 213 13.70 17.75 10.73
C ILE A 213 14.45 16.69 9.92
N THR A 214 15.36 15.95 10.56
CA THR A 214 16.01 14.78 9.92
C THR A 214 15.03 13.60 9.89
N PRO A 215 14.65 13.08 8.72
CA PRO A 215 13.77 11.91 8.66
C PRO A 215 14.49 10.67 9.21
N PRO A 216 13.75 9.71 9.81
CA PRO A 216 14.29 8.41 10.19
C PRO A 216 14.99 7.70 9.02
N SER A 217 16.09 7.00 9.31
CA SER A 217 16.90 6.31 8.29
C SER A 217 16.17 5.16 7.58
N HIS A 218 15.06 4.68 8.14
CA HIS A 218 14.25 3.59 7.57
C HIS A 218 13.14 4.08 6.63
N CYS A 219 13.04 5.38 6.36
CA CYS A 219 12.11 5.88 5.34
C CYS A 219 12.51 5.38 3.96
N GLY A 220 11.59 4.70 3.25
CA GLY A 220 11.87 4.18 1.90
C GLY A 220 11.97 5.27 0.81
N GLY A 221 11.36 6.43 1.04
CA GLY A 221 11.37 7.59 0.14
C GLY A 221 12.63 8.46 0.26
N GLN A 222 12.68 9.51 -0.56
CA GLN A 222 13.76 10.50 -0.64
C GLN A 222 13.27 11.89 -0.26
N ASP A 223 14.15 12.71 0.30
CA ASP A 223 13.86 14.11 0.63
C ASP A 223 13.98 15.00 -0.62
N PHE A 224 12.83 15.45 -1.15
CA PHE A 224 12.75 16.40 -2.26
C PHE A 224 12.71 17.86 -1.81
N SER A 225 12.86 18.18 -0.52
CA SER A 225 12.81 19.56 -0.03
C SER A 225 13.76 20.52 -0.77
N PRO A 226 14.98 20.13 -1.19
CA PRO A 226 15.82 21.02 -2.02
C PRO A 226 15.18 21.34 -3.37
N VAL A 227 14.59 20.34 -4.03
CA VAL A 227 13.90 20.49 -5.32
C VAL A 227 12.70 21.43 -5.19
N MET A 228 11.90 21.25 -4.13
CA MET A 228 10.75 22.12 -3.84
C MET A 228 11.17 23.57 -3.63
N LEU A 229 12.32 23.81 -3.00
CA LEU A 229 12.92 25.13 -2.80
C LEU A 229 13.69 25.66 -4.02
N GLY A 230 13.62 24.98 -5.18
CA GLY A 230 14.27 25.40 -6.41
C GLY A 230 15.78 25.19 -6.45
N ARG A 231 16.32 24.36 -5.55
CA ARG A 231 17.75 24.02 -5.45
C ARG A 231 18.01 22.65 -6.12
N PRO A 232 19.27 22.32 -6.45
CA PRO A 232 19.64 20.97 -6.84
C PRO A 232 19.26 19.95 -5.75
N GLY A 233 18.71 18.81 -6.15
CA GLY A 233 18.24 17.75 -5.25
C GLY A 233 18.07 16.42 -5.99
N PRO A 234 17.38 15.44 -5.39
CA PRO A 234 17.19 14.13 -6.03
C PRO A 234 16.35 14.25 -7.32
N ASP A 235 16.79 13.58 -8.39
CA ASP A 235 16.04 13.38 -9.63
C ASP A 235 16.10 11.89 -10.02
N PRO A 236 15.32 11.02 -9.35
CA PRO A 236 15.38 9.60 -9.64
C PRO A 236 14.87 9.31 -11.04
N THR A 237 15.53 8.38 -11.72
CA THR A 237 15.21 7.91 -13.08
C THR A 237 13.82 7.30 -13.17
N SER A 238 13.32 6.72 -12.08
CA SER A 238 12.01 6.08 -12.00
C SER A 238 11.42 6.11 -10.59
N GLN A 239 10.15 5.76 -10.47
CA GLN A 239 9.45 5.45 -9.22
C GLN A 239 8.83 4.06 -9.28
N LEU A 240 8.81 3.36 -8.14
CA LEU A 240 8.20 2.04 -7.99
C LEU A 240 6.67 2.17 -8.00
N ILE A 241 6.01 1.38 -8.84
CA ILE A 241 4.57 1.14 -8.79
C ILE A 241 4.37 -0.27 -8.24
N LEU A 242 3.50 -0.43 -7.25
CA LEU A 242 3.19 -1.74 -6.69
C LEU A 242 1.73 -1.82 -6.25
N VAL A 243 1.17 -3.01 -6.35
CA VAL A 243 -0.11 -3.37 -5.74
C VAL A 243 0.03 -4.81 -5.19
N ASN A 244 -0.21 -4.99 -3.89
CA ASN A 244 0.12 -6.21 -3.15
C ASN A 244 -1.01 -7.23 -3.10
N ASP A 245 -2.14 -6.86 -2.52
CA ASP A 245 -3.35 -7.67 -2.46
C ASP A 245 -4.52 -6.69 -2.31
N PHE A 246 -5.43 -6.68 -3.28
CA PHE A 246 -6.66 -5.93 -3.19
C PHE A 246 -7.81 -6.89 -3.41
N GLN A 247 -8.44 -7.34 -2.32
CA GLN A 247 -9.59 -8.26 -2.33
C GLN A 247 -10.84 -7.71 -3.07
N ARG A 248 -10.80 -6.47 -3.58
CA ARG A 248 -11.86 -5.91 -4.42
C ARG A 248 -11.46 -6.00 -5.90
N ASN A 249 -12.17 -6.86 -6.63
CA ASN A 249 -12.03 -7.10 -8.06
C ASN A 249 -12.44 -5.87 -8.90
N TYR A 250 -11.57 -4.87 -9.01
CA TYR A 250 -11.74 -3.75 -9.96
C TYR A 250 -11.26 -4.10 -11.39
N PHE A 251 -10.61 -5.25 -11.56
CA PHE A 251 -10.15 -5.81 -12.84
C PHE A 251 -11.27 -6.37 -13.73
N ARG A 252 -12.43 -5.71 -13.76
CA ARG A 252 -13.49 -6.15 -14.67
C ARG A 252 -13.08 -5.78 -16.09
N THR A 253 -12.59 -6.81 -16.80
CA THR A 253 -12.43 -6.95 -18.27
C THR A 253 -11.20 -6.30 -18.92
N GLN A 254 -10.58 -7.02 -19.88
CA GLN A 254 -9.43 -6.71 -20.78
C GLN A 254 -8.01 -7.13 -20.39
N LEU A 255 -7.66 -7.27 -19.10
CA LEU A 255 -6.26 -7.57 -18.75
C LEU A 255 -5.86 -9.06 -18.82
N GLN A 256 -6.84 -9.98 -18.83
CA GLN A 256 -6.64 -11.42 -19.01
C GLN A 256 -7.85 -12.04 -19.74
N SER A 257 -7.60 -13.00 -20.64
CA SER A 257 -8.61 -13.75 -21.40
C SER A 257 -9.21 -14.95 -20.64
N GLU A 258 -8.66 -15.27 -19.46
CA GLU A 258 -9.07 -16.40 -18.60
C GLU A 258 -10.10 -15.96 -17.55
N PRO A 259 -10.99 -16.87 -17.10
CA PRO A 259 -12.12 -16.52 -16.24
C PRO A 259 -11.69 -16.14 -14.83
N ALA A 260 -11.75 -14.84 -14.53
CA ALA A 260 -12.29 -14.22 -13.31
C ALA A 260 -12.07 -14.91 -11.95
N LEU A 261 -10.88 -15.43 -11.66
CA LEU A 261 -10.52 -15.90 -10.33
C LEU A 261 -9.19 -15.30 -9.88
N GLY A 262 -9.26 -14.09 -9.33
CA GLY A 262 -8.19 -13.54 -8.49
C GLY A 262 -7.62 -12.20 -8.97
N PHE A 263 -7.43 -11.31 -7.99
CA PHE A 263 -6.55 -10.16 -8.09
C PHE A 263 -5.14 -10.62 -8.51
N CYS A 264 -4.53 -9.96 -9.51
CA CYS A 264 -3.16 -10.27 -9.92
C CYS A 264 -2.22 -9.17 -9.38
N PRO A 265 -1.38 -9.48 -8.38
CA PRO A 265 -0.39 -8.51 -7.90
C PRO A 265 0.56 -8.14 -9.02
N PHE A 266 1.01 -6.88 -9.01
CA PHE A 266 1.97 -6.39 -9.98
C PHE A 266 3.01 -5.48 -9.34
N ARG A 267 4.14 -5.38 -10.02
CA ARG A 267 5.22 -4.43 -9.75
C ARG A 267 5.62 -3.76 -11.04
N GLY A 268 6.09 -2.55 -10.96
CA GLY A 268 6.52 -1.82 -12.13
C GLY A 268 7.35 -0.61 -11.79
N VAL A 269 7.91 -0.01 -12.82
CA VAL A 269 8.63 1.25 -12.73
C VAL A 269 8.00 2.27 -13.67
N ARG A 270 7.82 3.48 -13.16
CA ARG A 270 7.39 4.65 -13.93
C ARG A 270 8.56 5.61 -14.05
N THR A 271 9.06 5.79 -15.26
CA THR A 271 10.06 6.82 -15.58
C THR A 271 9.36 8.10 -16.06
N LYS A 272 10.12 9.14 -16.41
CA LYS A 272 9.55 10.36 -17.00
C LYS A 272 8.80 10.10 -18.32
N ARG A 273 9.07 8.96 -18.99
CA ARG A 273 8.52 8.62 -20.32
C ARG A 273 7.81 7.28 -20.38
N HIS A 274 8.33 6.25 -19.71
CA HIS A 274 7.86 4.87 -19.86
C HIS A 274 7.25 4.33 -18.57
N THR A 275 6.25 3.48 -18.72
CA THR A 275 5.72 2.62 -17.66
C THR A 275 6.01 1.17 -18.04
N PHE A 276 6.73 0.44 -17.18
CA PHE A 276 6.99 -1.00 -17.34
C PHE A 276 6.44 -1.76 -16.14
N VAL A 277 5.74 -2.85 -16.39
CA VAL A 277 5.03 -3.62 -15.37
C VAL A 277 5.21 -5.12 -15.60
N VAL A 278 5.43 -5.82 -14.51
CA VAL A 278 5.44 -7.27 -14.40
C VAL A 278 4.34 -7.72 -13.44
N ASN A 279 3.78 -8.89 -13.68
CA ASN A 279 2.88 -9.56 -12.76
C ASN A 279 3.42 -10.95 -12.42
N ALA A 280 2.64 -11.75 -11.69
CA ALA A 280 3.04 -13.12 -11.31
C ALA A 280 3.37 -14.05 -12.52
N TYR A 281 2.94 -13.67 -13.73
CA TYR A 281 3.17 -14.42 -14.98
C TYR A 281 4.33 -13.88 -15.82
N GLY A 282 4.94 -12.76 -15.42
CA GLY A 282 6.13 -12.19 -16.05
C GLY A 282 5.93 -10.77 -16.54
N ASP A 283 6.70 -10.39 -17.57
CA ASP A 283 6.57 -9.10 -18.25
C ASP A 283 5.13 -8.96 -18.77
N TRP A 284 4.49 -7.84 -18.45
CA TRP A 284 3.07 -7.66 -18.70
C TRP A 284 2.76 -6.43 -19.55
N LEU A 285 3.28 -5.26 -19.17
CA LEU A 285 2.99 -4.00 -19.85
C LEU A 285 4.27 -3.18 -20.06
N LEU A 286 4.38 -2.58 -21.23
CA LEU A 286 5.38 -1.55 -21.54
C LEU A 286 4.72 -0.46 -22.38
N TYR A 287 4.72 0.78 -21.89
CA TYR A 287 4.14 1.93 -22.58
C TYR A 287 5.14 3.07 -22.73
N ASP A 288 5.07 3.80 -23.84
CA ASP A 288 5.73 5.09 -24.04
C ASP A 288 4.70 6.21 -23.82
N ASN A 289 4.61 6.70 -22.59
CA ASN A 289 3.60 7.65 -22.13
C ASN A 289 3.71 9.04 -22.81
N LEU A 290 4.80 9.34 -23.53
CA LEU A 290 4.91 10.57 -24.31
C LEU A 290 4.34 10.42 -25.73
N ARG A 291 4.56 9.27 -26.37
CA ARG A 291 4.02 8.99 -27.71
C ARG A 291 2.61 8.42 -27.67
N ASP A 292 2.27 7.76 -26.57
CA ASP A 292 0.99 7.10 -26.30
C ASP A 292 0.50 7.48 -24.88
N PRO A 293 0.03 8.72 -24.69
CA PRO A 293 -0.38 9.23 -23.37
C PRO A 293 -1.61 8.53 -22.79
N TYR A 294 -2.33 7.74 -23.60
CA TYR A 294 -3.49 6.96 -23.18
C TYR A 294 -3.17 5.47 -23.01
N GLN A 295 -1.90 5.08 -23.19
CA GLN A 295 -1.40 3.73 -22.96
C GLN A 295 -2.20 2.65 -23.72
N MET A 296 -2.51 2.93 -24.99
CA MET A 296 -3.33 2.07 -25.85
C MET A 296 -2.51 1.03 -26.63
N ARG A 297 -1.19 1.23 -26.76
CA ARG A 297 -0.29 0.32 -27.47
C ARG A 297 0.74 -0.27 -26.51
N ASN A 298 0.49 -1.51 -26.08
CA ASN A 298 1.45 -2.27 -25.29
C ASN A 298 2.64 -2.69 -26.17
N LEU A 299 3.86 -2.31 -25.76
CA LEU A 299 5.12 -2.56 -26.46
C LEU A 299 5.91 -3.74 -25.86
N VAL A 300 5.37 -4.45 -24.86
CA VAL A 300 6.13 -5.43 -24.06
C VAL A 300 6.71 -6.58 -24.90
N ASP A 301 6.02 -6.94 -25.98
CA ASP A 301 6.38 -8.01 -26.92
C ASP A 301 7.00 -7.49 -28.22
N ASP A 302 7.13 -6.16 -28.39
CA ASP A 302 7.72 -5.56 -29.59
C ASP A 302 9.25 -5.75 -29.56
N PRO A 303 9.84 -6.56 -30.48
CA PRO A 303 11.28 -6.83 -30.46
C PRO A 303 12.14 -5.58 -30.61
N ALA A 304 11.62 -4.50 -31.21
CA ALA A 304 12.33 -3.24 -31.35
C ALA A 304 12.56 -2.53 -29.99
N HIS A 305 11.88 -2.95 -28.93
CA HIS A 305 11.99 -2.39 -27.58
C HIS A 305 12.64 -3.36 -26.58
N ALA A 306 13.27 -4.45 -27.05
CA ALA A 306 13.87 -5.46 -26.18
C ALA A 306 14.94 -4.89 -25.24
N ASP A 307 15.82 -4.03 -25.74
CA ASP A 307 16.87 -3.39 -24.93
C ASP A 307 16.27 -2.48 -23.86
N LEU A 308 15.29 -1.64 -24.22
CA LEU A 308 14.57 -0.78 -23.29
C LEU A 308 13.86 -1.60 -22.19
N LYS A 309 13.20 -2.70 -22.57
CA LYS A 309 12.54 -3.58 -21.61
C LYS A 309 13.55 -4.17 -20.63
N ALA A 310 14.72 -4.61 -21.12
CA ALA A 310 15.79 -5.13 -20.26
C ALA A 310 16.36 -4.07 -19.31
N GLU A 311 16.48 -2.81 -19.75
CA GLU A 311 16.88 -1.69 -18.89
C GLU A 311 15.84 -1.41 -17.79
N LEU A 312 14.56 -1.33 -18.15
CA LEU A 312 13.49 -1.10 -17.19
C LEU A 312 13.31 -2.28 -16.22
N ARG A 313 13.59 -3.51 -16.66
CA ARG A 313 13.62 -4.69 -15.79
C ARG A 313 14.72 -4.57 -14.74
N LYS A 314 15.94 -4.19 -15.12
CA LYS A 314 17.04 -3.95 -14.16
C LYS A 314 16.70 -2.85 -13.17
N GLU A 315 16.06 -1.78 -13.64
CA GLU A 315 15.62 -0.68 -12.78
C GLU A 315 14.54 -1.14 -11.78
N LEU A 316 13.62 -2.01 -12.21
CA LEU A 316 12.66 -2.62 -11.30
C LEU A 316 13.36 -3.53 -10.27
N ASP A 317 14.28 -4.40 -10.69
CA ASP A 317 15.00 -5.29 -9.79
C ASP A 317 15.77 -4.49 -8.72
N ARG A 318 16.32 -3.31 -9.09
CA ARG A 318 16.94 -2.37 -8.13
C ARG A 318 15.94 -1.85 -7.10
N TRP A 319 14.73 -1.48 -7.52
CA TRP A 319 13.68 -1.02 -6.61
C TRP A 319 13.20 -2.13 -5.67
N LEU A 320 13.01 -3.33 -6.19
CA LEU A 320 12.59 -4.49 -5.41
C LEU A 320 13.64 -4.86 -4.36
N ALA A 321 14.93 -4.86 -4.75
CA ALA A 321 16.02 -5.05 -3.81
C ALA A 321 16.06 -3.97 -2.72
N LYS A 322 15.86 -2.69 -3.08
CA LYS A 322 15.80 -1.59 -2.10
C LYS A 322 14.61 -1.71 -1.15
N ALA A 323 13.46 -2.13 -1.67
CA ALA A 323 12.23 -2.30 -0.89
C ALA A 323 12.21 -3.61 -0.08
N GLU A 324 13.23 -4.45 -0.25
CA GLU A 324 13.24 -5.83 0.25
C GLU A 324 11.98 -6.60 -0.17
N ASP A 325 11.45 -6.28 -1.37
CA ASP A 325 10.26 -6.91 -1.92
C ASP A 325 10.67 -8.12 -2.75
N PRO A 326 10.33 -9.34 -2.30
CA PRO A 326 10.79 -10.57 -2.93
C PRO A 326 10.08 -10.90 -4.25
N PHE A 327 9.05 -10.14 -4.64
CA PHE A 327 8.22 -10.25 -5.84
C PHE A 327 8.41 -11.56 -6.66
N VAL A 328 7.55 -12.53 -6.37
CA VAL A 328 7.63 -13.94 -6.82
C VAL A 328 7.93 -14.06 -8.33
N PRO A 329 9.08 -14.64 -8.71
CA PRO A 329 9.45 -14.85 -10.10
C PRO A 329 8.58 -15.87 -10.85
N VAL A 330 8.51 -15.74 -12.19
CA VAL A 330 7.76 -16.63 -13.11
C VAL A 330 8.16 -18.09 -12.95
N GLU A 331 9.38 -18.36 -12.55
CA GLU A 331 9.91 -19.70 -12.29
C GLU A 331 9.09 -20.43 -11.22
N TRP A 332 8.47 -19.72 -10.27
CA TRP A 332 7.64 -20.31 -9.23
C TRP A 332 6.25 -20.72 -9.75
N THR A 333 5.84 -20.23 -10.93
CA THR A 333 4.65 -20.72 -11.65
C THR A 333 4.82 -22.14 -12.19
N LYS A 334 6.07 -22.62 -12.27
CA LYS A 334 6.38 -24.01 -12.66
C LYS A 334 6.30 -24.97 -11.46
N LEU A 335 6.21 -24.44 -10.24
CA LEU A 335 6.04 -25.25 -9.03
C LEU A 335 4.59 -25.77 -8.95
N PRO A 336 4.38 -27.02 -8.51
CA PRO A 336 3.07 -27.50 -8.10
C PRO A 336 2.43 -26.56 -7.08
N LEU A 337 1.11 -26.37 -7.16
CA LEU A 337 0.37 -25.41 -6.32
C LEU A 337 0.69 -25.50 -4.80
N PRO A 338 0.83 -26.70 -4.18
CA PRO A 338 1.22 -26.80 -2.77
C PRO A 338 2.63 -26.27 -2.47
N GLU A 339 3.58 -26.49 -3.37
CA GLU A 339 4.97 -26.00 -3.23
C GLU A 339 5.06 -24.51 -3.47
N ARG A 340 4.25 -23.97 -4.40
CA ARG A 340 4.12 -22.54 -4.61
C ARG A 340 3.58 -21.83 -3.36
N ILE A 341 2.49 -22.34 -2.80
CA ILE A 341 1.90 -21.83 -1.54
C ILE A 341 2.91 -21.92 -0.39
N ALA A 342 3.69 -23.00 -0.32
CA ALA A 342 4.74 -23.17 0.67
C ALA A 342 5.85 -22.11 0.54
N VAL A 343 6.31 -21.82 -0.68
CA VAL A 343 7.36 -20.82 -0.95
C VAL A 343 6.83 -19.39 -0.79
N GLU A 344 5.60 -19.11 -1.22
CA GLU A 344 4.90 -17.84 -0.98
C GLU A 344 4.74 -17.58 0.51
N ASN A 345 4.26 -18.55 1.30
CA ASN A 345 4.13 -18.40 2.75
C ASN A 345 5.49 -18.22 3.46
N ARG A 346 6.52 -18.95 3.01
CA ARG A 346 7.90 -18.79 3.49
C ARG A 346 8.40 -17.35 3.30
N THR A 347 8.04 -16.76 2.16
CA THR A 347 8.56 -15.48 1.70
C THR A 347 7.75 -14.30 2.22
N TYR A 348 6.42 -14.37 2.20
CA TYR A 348 5.54 -13.24 2.55
C TYR A 348 5.19 -13.16 4.04
N ALA A 349 5.20 -14.27 4.79
CA ALA A 349 4.73 -14.30 6.17
C ALA A 349 5.82 -14.69 7.19
N LEU A 350 6.89 -15.36 6.77
CA LEU A 350 7.82 -16.04 7.67
C LEU A 350 9.26 -15.55 7.59
N LEU A 351 9.68 -14.87 6.49
CA LEU A 351 11.01 -14.26 6.34
C LEU A 351 11.40 -13.31 7.48
N PRO A 352 10.52 -12.41 7.97
CA PRO A 352 10.83 -11.56 9.13
C PRO A 352 11.01 -12.34 10.45
N HIS A 353 10.73 -13.64 10.45
CA HIS A 353 10.78 -14.53 11.62
C HIS A 353 11.77 -15.69 11.42
N GLN A 354 12.66 -15.58 10.43
CA GLN A 354 13.63 -16.62 10.09
C GLN A 354 14.52 -16.99 11.29
N GLU A 355 14.99 -16.01 12.07
CA GLU A 355 15.76 -16.25 13.30
C GLU A 355 15.00 -17.13 14.30
N GLN A 356 13.72 -16.81 14.56
CA GLN A 356 12.88 -17.59 15.48
C GLN A 356 12.63 -19.01 14.98
N TRP A 357 12.52 -19.20 13.66
CA TRP A 357 12.35 -20.51 13.06
C TRP A 357 13.62 -21.37 13.21
N ASP A 358 14.77 -20.76 12.95
CA ASP A 358 16.07 -21.42 13.05
C ASP A 358 16.42 -21.77 14.50
N GLU A 359 16.06 -20.90 15.46
CA GLU A 359 16.13 -21.19 16.89
C GLU A 359 15.30 -22.42 17.27
N LEU A 360 14.05 -22.50 16.78
CA LEU A 360 13.15 -23.62 17.07
C LEU A 360 13.71 -24.95 16.53
N LYS A 361 14.23 -24.94 15.29
CA LYS A 361 14.89 -26.11 14.70
C LYS A 361 16.16 -26.50 15.46
N SER A 362 16.98 -25.52 15.81
CA SER A 362 18.22 -25.72 16.56
C SER A 362 17.94 -26.32 17.94
N ALA A 363 16.92 -25.82 18.64
CA ALA A 363 16.49 -26.36 19.93
C ALA A 363 15.97 -27.80 19.82
N ALA A 364 15.23 -28.14 18.75
CA ALA A 364 14.78 -29.50 18.51
C ALA A 364 15.94 -30.48 18.23
N LEU A 365 16.98 -30.02 17.54
CA LEU A 365 18.16 -30.82 17.17
C LEU A 365 19.17 -31.01 18.30
N ALA A 366 19.34 -29.98 19.15
CA ALA A 366 20.40 -29.92 20.17
C ALA A 366 20.55 -31.19 21.04
N PRO A 367 19.46 -31.84 21.53
CA PRO A 367 19.58 -33.04 22.36
C PRO A 367 20.24 -34.24 21.64
N TYR A 368 20.16 -34.29 20.31
CA TYR A 368 20.63 -35.43 19.52
C TYR A 368 22.07 -35.22 19.00
N LEU A 369 22.44 -33.96 18.71
CA LEU A 369 23.77 -33.61 18.19
C LEU A 369 24.87 -33.67 19.25
N ALA A 370 24.51 -33.60 20.54
CA ALA A 370 25.45 -33.71 21.66
C ALA A 370 26.22 -35.06 21.74
N ASN A 371 25.76 -36.09 21.03
CA ASN A 371 26.27 -37.47 21.15
C ASN A 371 27.49 -37.81 20.27
N ARG A 372 28.24 -36.82 19.76
CA ARG A 372 29.42 -37.02 18.87
C ARG A 372 29.15 -37.95 17.67
N LEU A 373 27.98 -37.81 17.05
CA LEU A 373 27.61 -38.55 15.85
C LEU A 373 28.52 -38.19 14.67
N SER A 374 28.70 -39.11 13.72
CA SER A 374 29.43 -38.82 12.48
C SER A 374 28.68 -37.78 11.64
N ALA A 375 29.40 -37.08 10.77
CA ALA A 375 28.83 -36.05 9.90
C ALA A 375 27.65 -36.57 9.04
N GLY A 376 27.69 -37.85 8.64
CA GLY A 376 26.59 -38.47 7.88
C GLY A 376 25.29 -38.57 8.68
N TYR A 377 25.35 -38.96 9.95
CA TYR A 377 24.16 -39.04 10.80
C TYR A 377 23.66 -37.66 11.25
N GLN A 378 24.56 -36.70 11.45
CA GLN A 378 24.18 -35.31 11.70
C GLN A 378 23.40 -34.73 10.51
N ALA A 379 23.86 -34.99 9.28
CA ALA A 379 23.14 -34.57 8.07
C ALA A 379 21.75 -35.24 7.94
N GLN A 380 21.63 -36.52 8.28
CA GLN A 380 20.33 -37.21 8.28
C GLN A 380 19.37 -36.65 9.33
N LEU A 381 19.86 -36.32 10.53
CA LEU A 381 19.06 -35.68 11.57
C LEU A 381 18.61 -34.28 11.15
N GLN A 382 19.50 -33.48 10.55
CA GLN A 382 19.17 -32.17 10.01
C GLN A 382 18.07 -32.28 8.95
N ALA A 383 18.22 -33.19 7.98
CA ALA A 383 17.23 -33.40 6.93
C ALA A 383 15.86 -33.87 7.48
N ALA A 384 15.86 -34.71 8.51
CA ALA A 384 14.63 -35.12 9.19
C ALA A 384 13.98 -33.94 9.95
N CYS A 385 14.77 -33.07 10.58
CA CYS A 385 14.30 -31.88 11.26
C CYS A 385 13.66 -30.90 10.26
N ASP A 386 14.34 -30.62 9.14
CA ASP A 386 13.83 -29.70 8.11
C ASP A 386 12.53 -30.20 7.45
N ARG A 387 12.36 -31.51 7.31
CA ARG A 387 11.13 -32.12 6.77
C ARG A 387 9.96 -32.07 7.76
N ILE A 388 10.21 -32.15 9.06
CA ILE A 388 9.17 -32.21 10.09
C ILE A 388 8.79 -30.80 10.60
N TYR A 389 9.77 -29.92 10.76
CA TYR A 389 9.59 -28.51 11.11
C TYR A 389 9.56 -27.65 9.83
N ASP A 390 8.66 -28.04 8.93
CA ASP A 390 8.48 -27.41 7.63
C ASP A 390 7.71 -26.08 7.73
N VAL A 391 7.44 -25.47 6.56
CA VAL A 391 6.68 -24.21 6.49
C VAL A 391 5.26 -24.33 7.04
N THR A 392 4.65 -25.51 6.91
CA THR A 392 3.28 -25.77 7.38
C THR A 392 3.25 -25.77 8.91
N PHE A 393 4.23 -26.44 9.53
CA PHE A 393 4.45 -26.37 10.96
C PHE A 393 4.65 -24.92 11.40
N PHE A 394 5.60 -24.21 10.79
CA PHE A 394 6.01 -22.88 11.29
C PHE A 394 4.92 -21.82 11.08
N GLY A 395 4.17 -21.86 9.99
CA GLY A 395 3.03 -20.96 9.76
C GLY A 395 1.95 -21.11 10.84
N ARG A 396 1.59 -22.35 11.20
CA ARG A 396 0.62 -22.61 12.27
C ARG A 396 1.16 -22.25 13.65
N TYR A 397 2.43 -22.57 13.92
CA TYR A 397 3.12 -22.13 15.15
C TYR A 397 3.04 -20.61 15.28
N LYS A 398 3.42 -19.87 14.24
CA LYS A 398 3.48 -18.40 14.29
C LYS A 398 2.10 -17.77 14.42
N ALA A 399 1.08 -18.32 13.77
CA ALA A 399 -0.30 -17.87 13.95
C ALA A 399 -0.74 -18.01 15.42
N LEU A 400 -0.58 -19.20 16.02
CA LEU A 400 -0.96 -19.46 17.41
C LEU A 400 -0.10 -18.66 18.40
N HIS A 401 1.20 -18.56 18.17
CA HIS A 401 2.12 -17.76 18.97
C HIS A 401 1.77 -16.26 18.91
N ASN A 402 1.38 -15.73 17.74
CA ASN A 402 0.94 -14.34 17.62
C ASN A 402 -0.41 -14.11 18.30
N GLU A 403 -1.32 -15.08 18.31
CA GLU A 403 -2.57 -14.98 19.10
C GLU A 403 -2.30 -14.94 20.61
N LEU A 404 -1.24 -15.61 21.10
CA LEU A 404 -0.88 -15.65 22.52
C LEU A 404 -0.01 -14.48 22.98
N HIS A 405 0.95 -14.08 22.14
CA HIS A 405 2.03 -13.17 22.51
C HIS A 405 2.12 -11.93 21.62
N GLY A 406 1.39 -11.91 20.51
CA GLY A 406 1.34 -10.77 19.59
C GLY A 406 0.53 -9.61 20.17
N ARG A 407 0.78 -8.41 19.63
CA ARG A 407 0.10 -7.18 20.07
C ARG A 407 -1.38 -7.12 19.67
N ARG A 408 -1.82 -7.97 18.74
CA ARG A 408 -3.21 -8.07 18.27
C ARG A 408 -3.62 -9.53 18.11
N ARG A 409 -4.83 -9.84 18.57
CA ARG A 409 -5.51 -11.12 18.37
C ARG A 409 -6.51 -11.03 17.23
N SER A 410 -6.69 -12.13 16.53
CA SER A 410 -7.54 -12.29 15.35
C SER A 410 -8.70 -13.25 15.62
N SER A 411 -8.62 -14.05 16.69
CA SER A 411 -9.65 -15.02 17.10
C SER A 411 -10.32 -14.65 18.43
N GLU A 412 -11.56 -15.11 18.63
CA GLU A 412 -12.32 -14.97 19.89
C GLU A 412 -12.10 -16.15 20.86
N LEU A 413 -11.22 -17.11 20.53
CA LEU A 413 -10.99 -18.30 21.36
C LEU A 413 -10.39 -17.92 22.74
N PRO A 414 -10.67 -18.69 23.81
CA PRO A 414 -9.97 -18.51 25.08
C PRO A 414 -8.45 -18.69 24.93
N LEU A 415 -7.64 -17.90 25.65
CA LEU A 415 -6.17 -17.99 25.58
C LEU A 415 -5.65 -19.37 25.99
N GLU A 416 -6.30 -20.00 26.96
CA GLU A 416 -5.99 -21.35 27.42
C GLU A 416 -6.14 -22.37 26.28
N GLU A 417 -7.21 -22.26 25.48
CA GLU A 417 -7.44 -23.13 24.32
C GLU A 417 -6.38 -22.92 23.23
N ILE A 418 -5.98 -21.68 22.96
CA ILE A 418 -4.92 -21.38 21.99
C ILE A 418 -3.57 -21.92 22.48
N GLN A 419 -3.31 -21.81 23.79
CA GLN A 419 -2.11 -22.36 24.40
C GLN A 419 -2.07 -23.89 24.32
N GLU A 420 -3.20 -24.56 24.56
CA GLU A 420 -3.33 -26.00 24.35
C GLU A 420 -3.10 -26.38 22.88
N GLN A 421 -3.67 -25.64 21.93
CA GLN A 421 -3.45 -25.88 20.50
C GLN A 421 -1.99 -25.68 20.07
N LEU A 422 -1.32 -24.66 20.61
CA LEU A 422 0.11 -24.42 20.34
C LEU A 422 0.95 -25.58 20.89
N HIS A 423 0.75 -25.93 22.16
CA HIS A 423 1.47 -27.05 22.78
C HIS A 423 1.20 -28.37 22.06
N ALA A 424 -0.04 -28.64 21.63
CA ALA A 424 -0.38 -29.85 20.89
C ALA A 424 0.32 -29.90 19.52
N HIS A 425 0.41 -28.77 18.83
CA HIS A 425 1.09 -28.64 17.55
C HIS A 425 2.61 -28.86 17.66
N GLU A 426 3.23 -28.28 18.69
CA GLU A 426 4.64 -28.49 19.03
C GLU A 426 4.93 -29.94 19.44
N ALA A 427 4.13 -30.50 20.37
CA ALA A 427 4.32 -31.83 20.91
C ALA A 427 4.19 -32.91 19.84
N LYS A 428 3.23 -32.75 18.91
CA LYS A 428 3.06 -33.67 17.77
C LYS A 428 4.33 -33.73 16.92
N SER A 429 4.88 -32.57 16.56
CA SER A 429 6.06 -32.47 15.69
C SER A 429 7.33 -32.93 16.41
N ALA A 430 7.46 -32.61 17.70
CA ALA A 430 8.54 -33.11 18.54
C ALA A 430 8.52 -34.64 18.71
N GLY A 431 7.34 -35.24 18.84
CA GLY A 431 7.17 -36.70 18.91
C GLY A 431 7.54 -37.41 17.61
N LEU A 432 7.12 -36.86 16.47
CA LEU A 432 7.52 -37.35 15.14
C LEU A 432 9.04 -37.26 14.95
N PHE A 433 9.64 -36.11 15.28
CA PHE A 433 11.08 -35.94 15.14
C PHE A 433 11.87 -36.85 16.07
N ARG A 434 11.45 -37.02 17.32
CA ARG A 434 12.07 -37.96 18.27
C ARG A 434 12.07 -39.39 17.73
N THR A 435 10.95 -39.84 17.18
CA THR A 435 10.81 -41.20 16.64
C THR A 435 11.78 -41.42 15.47
N GLU A 436 11.85 -40.44 14.56
CA GLU A 436 12.76 -40.49 13.41
C GLU A 436 14.23 -40.39 13.83
N ALA A 437 14.55 -39.53 14.79
CA ALA A 437 15.89 -39.38 15.34
C ALA A 437 16.39 -40.68 16.00
N VAL A 438 15.55 -41.35 16.79
CA VAL A 438 15.88 -42.66 17.39
C VAL A 438 16.11 -43.72 16.31
N ARG A 439 15.34 -43.71 15.22
CA ARG A 439 15.53 -44.63 14.09
C ARG A 439 16.88 -44.40 13.41
N ILE A 440 17.20 -43.13 13.11
CA ILE A 440 18.48 -42.74 12.49
C ILE A 440 19.66 -43.13 13.39
N ILE A 441 19.59 -42.81 14.69
CA ILE A 441 20.68 -43.09 15.64
C ILE A 441 20.81 -44.60 15.94
N SER A 442 19.71 -45.34 16.05
CA SER A 442 19.79 -46.79 16.31
C SER A 442 20.44 -47.53 15.13
N SER A 443 20.18 -47.07 13.90
CA SER A 443 20.85 -47.59 12.70
C SER A 443 22.37 -47.35 12.70
N SER A 444 22.84 -46.34 13.44
CA SER A 444 24.27 -46.04 13.60
C SER A 444 24.99 -47.00 14.55
N ARG A 445 24.27 -47.69 15.42
CA ARG A 445 24.84 -48.62 16.41
C ARG A 445 24.91 -50.07 15.92
N GLU A 446 24.16 -50.41 14.86
CA GLU A 446 24.20 -51.72 14.21
C GLU A 446 25.24 -51.78 13.06
N SER A 447 25.74 -50.63 12.60
CA SER A 447 26.62 -50.49 11.43
C SER A 447 28.10 -50.28 11.76
N GLY A 448 28.48 -50.26 13.04
CA GLY A 448 29.86 -50.08 13.52
C GLY A 448 30.11 -50.99 14.72
#